data_AF-A0A4X1VCD2-F1
#
_entry.id   AF-A0A4X1VCD2-F1
#
_cell.length_a   1.000
_cell.length_b   1.000
_cell.length_c   1.000
_cell.angle_alpha   90.00
_cell.angle_beta   90.00
_cell.angle_gamma   90.00
#
_symmetry.space_group_name_H-M   'P 1'
#
loop_
_entity.id
_entity.type
_entity.pdbx_description
1 polymer ?
#
loop_
_entity_poly.entity_id
_entity_poly.type
_entity_poly.pdbx_seq_one_letter_code
_entity_poly.pdbx_strand_id
1 'polypeptide(L)'
;MKLLTHNLLSSHVRGVGTRGFPLRLQATEVRINPVEFNPDFVARMIPKVEWAALLEAADTLHLVEVPKEPIQGYEHDETFLRKMHHVLLEVRTCLSLALQPCTHTWRLPVLSFVTLFLQVDVLEGTLQCPESGRLFPISRGIPNMLLTDEETKT
;
A
#
# COMPACT_ATOMS: atom_id res chain seq x y z
N MET A 1 -5.38 6.64 -0.94
CA MET A 1 -4.22 6.58 -0.02
C MET A 1 -3.16 5.67 -0.60
N LYS A 2 -1.88 6.09 -0.57
CA LYS A 2 -0.73 5.28 -1.01
C LYS A 2 -0.25 4.35 0.13
N LEU A 3 0.41 3.24 -0.20
CA LEU A 3 1.03 2.37 0.81
C LEU A 3 2.11 3.08 1.63
N LEU A 4 2.82 4.03 1.02
CA LEU A 4 3.74 4.88 1.77
C LEU A 4 3.06 5.63 2.92
N THR A 5 1.83 6.12 2.73
CA THR A 5 1.08 6.79 3.79
C THR A 5 0.69 5.80 4.88
N HIS A 6 0.20 4.61 4.51
CA HIS A 6 -0.11 3.54 5.46
C HIS A 6 1.09 3.19 6.36
N ASN A 7 2.28 3.09 5.76
CA ASN A 7 3.52 2.73 6.44
C ASN A 7 3.99 3.79 7.46
N LEU A 8 3.42 4.99 7.44
CA LEU A 8 3.72 6.08 8.38
C LEU A 8 2.62 6.29 9.44
N LEU A 9 1.51 5.54 9.38
CA LEU A 9 0.37 5.72 10.27
C LEU A 9 0.37 4.68 11.39
N SER A 10 0.24 5.16 12.64
CA SER A 10 0.12 4.35 13.85
C SER A 10 -1.11 4.72 14.65
N SER A 11 -1.75 3.73 15.26
CA SER A 11 -2.83 3.97 16.23
C SER A 11 -2.27 4.52 17.54
N HIS A 12 -2.93 5.55 18.05
CA HIS A 12 -2.64 6.15 19.36
C HIS A 12 -3.86 6.08 20.29
N VAL A 13 -4.75 5.10 20.06
CA VAL A 13 -5.86 4.82 20.98
C VAL A 13 -5.30 4.56 22.38
N ARG A 14 -6.00 5.05 23.40
CA ARG A 14 -5.62 4.84 24.80
C ARG A 14 -5.27 3.38 25.09
N GLY A 15 -4.15 3.18 25.80
CA GLY A 15 -3.69 1.85 26.25
C GLY A 15 -2.90 1.04 25.21
N VAL A 16 -2.82 1.52 23.96
CA VAL A 16 -2.10 0.82 22.89
C VAL A 16 -0.58 0.96 23.00
N GLY A 17 -0.08 2.13 23.43
CA GLY A 17 1.36 2.39 23.52
C GLY A 17 2.06 2.24 22.17
N THR A 18 3.18 1.51 22.12
CA THR A 18 3.94 1.24 20.88
C THR A 18 3.36 0.12 20.02
N ARG A 19 2.29 -0.55 20.48
CA ARG A 19 1.67 -1.70 19.80
C ARG A 19 0.59 -1.30 18.78
N GLY A 20 0.52 -0.01 18.44
CA GLY A 20 -0.47 0.54 17.52
C GLY A 20 -0.07 0.46 16.05
N PHE A 21 1.03 -0.22 15.75
CA PHE A 21 1.62 -0.34 14.43
C PHE A 21 2.08 -1.79 14.18
N PRO A 22 1.93 -2.34 12.96
CA PRO A 22 1.26 -1.74 11.80
C PRO A 22 -0.27 -1.81 11.88
N LEU A 23 -0.94 -0.88 11.20
CA LEU A 23 -2.40 -0.95 11.04
C LEU A 23 -2.75 -2.00 9.97
N ARG A 24 -3.72 -2.88 10.22
CA ARG A 24 -4.16 -3.84 9.19
C ARG A 24 -5.01 -3.13 8.15
N LEU A 25 -4.58 -3.16 6.90
CA LEU A 25 -5.26 -2.52 5.77
C LEU A 25 -6.29 -3.47 5.16
N GLN A 26 -7.53 -3.00 5.00
CA GLN A 26 -8.53 -3.66 4.16
C GLN A 26 -9.04 -2.65 3.12
N ALA A 27 -8.73 -2.88 1.85
CA ALA A 27 -9.16 -2.01 0.75
C ALA A 27 -10.41 -2.58 0.08
N THR A 28 -11.42 -1.73 -0.13
CA THR A 28 -12.66 -2.10 -0.83
C THR A 28 -12.75 -1.48 -2.22
N GLU A 29 -12.17 -0.30 -2.39
CA GLU A 29 -12.10 0.38 -3.69
C GLU A 29 -10.71 0.96 -3.89
N VAL A 30 -10.22 0.87 -5.12
CA VAL A 30 -8.87 1.31 -5.50
C VAL A 30 -8.90 1.98 -6.86
N ARG A 31 -8.10 3.04 -7.04
CA ARG A 31 -8.05 3.82 -8.29
C ARG A 31 -6.64 3.89 -8.85
N ILE A 32 -6.54 3.71 -10.16
CA ILE A 32 -5.29 3.85 -10.86
C ILE A 32 -4.90 5.32 -11.09
N ASN A 33 -3.65 5.71 -10.81
CA ASN A 33 -3.15 7.08 -10.99
C ASN A 33 -1.68 7.14 -11.47
N PRO A 34 -1.34 7.49 -12.70
CA PRO A 34 0.06 7.51 -13.14
C PRO A 34 0.91 8.47 -12.29
N VAL A 35 2.10 8.02 -11.85
CA VAL A 35 3.08 8.86 -11.15
C VAL A 35 4.44 8.68 -11.79
N GLU A 36 5.15 9.80 -11.94
CA GLU A 36 6.47 9.82 -12.55
C GLU A 36 7.51 9.22 -11.60
N PHE A 37 8.40 8.39 -12.16
CA PHE A 37 9.49 7.79 -11.42
C PHE A 37 10.51 8.85 -11.00
N ASN A 38 10.70 9.01 -9.69
CA ASN A 38 11.72 9.88 -9.11
C ASN A 38 12.67 9.06 -8.21
N PRO A 39 13.87 8.70 -8.68
CA PRO A 39 14.80 7.84 -7.94
C PRO A 39 15.26 8.48 -6.64
N ASP A 40 15.55 9.79 -6.63
CA ASP A 40 16.00 10.50 -5.44
C ASP A 40 14.95 10.49 -4.32
N PHE A 41 13.67 10.61 -4.69
CA PHE A 41 12.57 10.49 -3.74
C PHE A 41 12.52 9.09 -3.13
N VAL A 42 12.58 8.05 -3.95
CA VAL A 42 12.50 6.66 -3.48
C VAL A 42 13.70 6.32 -2.58
N ALA A 43 14.91 6.68 -3.00
CA ALA A 43 16.14 6.47 -2.22
C ALA A 43 16.05 7.11 -0.82
N ARG A 44 15.50 8.32 -0.72
CA ARG A 44 15.31 9.00 0.58
C ARG A 44 14.19 8.40 1.44
N MET A 45 13.24 7.69 0.84
CA MET A 45 12.14 7.05 1.57
C MET A 45 12.51 5.67 2.10
N ILE A 46 13.37 4.93 1.41
CA ILE A 46 13.79 3.57 1.80
C ILE A 46 14.22 3.45 3.28
N PRO A 47 15.04 4.36 3.85
CA PRO A 47 15.42 4.30 5.27
C PRO A 47 14.26 4.56 6.25
N LYS A 48 13.18 5.18 5.79
CA LYS A 48 12.00 5.54 6.60
C LYS A 48 10.89 4.49 6.54
N VAL A 49 11.03 3.53 5.62
CA VAL A 49 10.06 2.46 5.44
C VAL A 49 10.23 1.43 6.54
N GLU A 50 9.13 1.08 7.18
CA GLU A 50 9.05 -0.12 8.01
C GLU A 50 8.71 -1.32 7.10
N TRP A 51 9.67 -2.24 6.97
CA TRP A 51 9.62 -3.34 6.01
C TRP A 51 8.63 -4.43 6.37
N ALA A 52 8.48 -4.78 7.65
CA ALA A 52 7.53 -5.80 8.08
C ALA A 52 6.08 -5.34 7.79
N ALA A 53 5.78 -4.08 8.09
CA ALA A 53 4.49 -3.47 7.81
C ALA A 53 4.19 -3.38 6.30
N LEU A 54 5.23 -3.08 5.50
CA LEU A 54 5.10 -3.04 4.04
C LEU A 54 4.79 -4.43 3.48
N LEU A 55 5.48 -5.47 3.97
CA LEU A 55 5.27 -6.85 3.54
C LEU A 55 3.89 -7.37 3.93
N GLU A 56 3.39 -7.05 5.13
CA GLU A 56 2.03 -7.41 5.56
C GLU A 56 0.96 -6.73 4.69
N ALA A 57 1.12 -5.44 4.39
CA ALA A 57 0.21 -4.73 3.51
C ALA A 57 0.27 -5.27 2.07
N ALA A 58 1.48 -5.57 1.59
CA ALA A 58 1.69 -6.17 0.28
C ALA A 58 1.03 -7.55 0.14
N ASP A 59 1.14 -8.41 1.17
CA ASP A 59 0.50 -9.72 1.19
C ASP A 59 -1.03 -9.59 1.16
N THR A 60 -1.57 -8.66 1.95
CA THR A 60 -3.02 -8.37 1.99
C THR A 60 -3.55 -7.87 0.64
N LEU A 61 -2.71 -7.16 -0.12
CA LEU A 61 -3.04 -6.64 -1.44
C LEU A 61 -2.64 -7.60 -2.58
N HIS A 62 -2.10 -8.78 -2.22
CA HIS A 62 -1.61 -9.80 -3.14
C HIS A 62 -0.57 -9.28 -4.16
N LEU A 63 0.32 -8.40 -3.70
CA LEU A 63 1.44 -7.92 -4.49
C LEU A 63 2.46 -9.05 -4.70
N VAL A 64 2.91 -9.18 -5.95
CA VAL A 64 3.99 -10.10 -6.32
C VAL A 64 5.33 -9.38 -6.39
N GLU A 65 6.41 -10.10 -6.16
CA GLU A 65 7.80 -9.62 -6.33
C GLU A 65 8.22 -8.44 -5.41
N VAL A 66 7.69 -8.38 -4.19
CA VAL A 66 8.05 -7.33 -3.23
C VAL A 66 9.44 -7.58 -2.62
N PRO A 67 10.37 -6.60 -2.68
CA PRO A 67 11.66 -6.70 -1.98
C PRO A 67 11.46 -6.84 -0.48
N LYS A 68 12.16 -7.81 0.14
CA LYS A 68 12.02 -8.11 1.57
C LYS A 68 12.86 -7.21 2.47
N GLU A 69 13.94 -6.66 1.93
CA GLU A 69 14.92 -5.86 2.65
C GLU A 69 15.68 -4.94 1.66
N PRO A 70 16.29 -3.84 2.15
CA PRO A 70 17.13 -2.99 1.31
C PRO A 70 18.47 -3.69 0.99
N ILE A 71 18.91 -3.58 -0.27
CA ILE A 71 20.21 -4.10 -0.72
C ILE A 71 21.33 -3.09 -0.46
N GLN A 72 22.58 -3.52 -0.36
CA GLN A 72 23.71 -2.58 -0.23
C GLN A 72 23.88 -1.77 -1.53
N GLY A 73 24.00 -0.44 -1.40
CA GLY A 73 24.16 0.45 -2.57
C GLY A 73 22.89 0.63 -3.40
N TYR A 74 21.71 0.43 -2.78
CA TYR A 74 20.41 0.57 -3.43
C TYR A 74 20.19 1.94 -4.08
N GLU A 75 20.91 2.97 -3.63
CA GLU A 75 20.81 4.35 -4.13
C GLU A 75 21.20 4.47 -5.60
N HIS A 76 22.00 3.53 -6.11
CA HIS A 76 22.47 3.50 -7.50
C HIS A 76 21.85 2.36 -8.32
N ASP A 77 21.03 1.50 -7.69
CA ASP A 77 20.33 0.43 -8.38
C ASP A 77 18.95 0.91 -8.85
N GLU A 78 18.89 1.40 -10.08
CA GLU A 78 17.64 1.85 -10.69
C GLU A 78 16.58 0.74 -10.73
N THR A 79 16.97 -0.53 -10.88
CA THR A 79 16.01 -1.64 -10.92
C THR A 79 15.34 -1.86 -9.57
N PHE A 80 16.11 -1.76 -8.49
CA PHE A 80 15.59 -1.81 -7.13
C PHE A 80 14.72 -0.59 -6.83
N LEU A 81 15.19 0.62 -7.17
CA LEU A 81 14.43 1.85 -6.95
C LEU A 81 13.11 1.87 -7.73
N ARG A 82 13.08 1.32 -8.95
CA ARG A 82 11.83 1.14 -9.70
C ARG A 82 10.91 0.15 -9.01
N LYS A 83 11.41 -1.01 -8.56
CA LYS A 83 10.59 -1.95 -7.78
C LYS A 83 10.01 -1.31 -6.52
N MET A 84 10.82 -0.55 -5.77
CA MET A 84 10.35 0.15 -4.58
C MET A 84 9.39 1.30 -4.90
N HIS A 85 9.60 2.02 -6.01
CA HIS A 85 8.63 2.98 -6.52
C HIS A 85 7.29 2.30 -6.76
N HIS A 86 7.31 1.15 -7.44
CA HIS A 86 6.11 0.36 -7.69
C HIS A 86 5.48 -0.10 -6.37
N VAL A 87 6.21 -0.68 -5.42
CA VAL A 87 5.58 -1.16 -4.18
C VAL A 87 5.03 -0.02 -3.30
N LEU A 88 5.80 1.04 -3.10
CA LEU A 88 5.44 2.13 -2.17
C LEU A 88 4.37 3.06 -2.72
N LEU A 89 4.38 3.23 -4.04
CA LEU A 89 3.48 4.14 -4.72
C LEU A 89 2.43 3.36 -5.49
N GLU A 90 2.76 2.30 -6.24
CA GLU A 90 1.88 1.54 -7.14
C GLU A 90 1.33 0.19 -6.63
N VAL A 91 0.12 0.17 -6.07
CA VAL A 91 -0.49 -1.09 -5.61
C VAL A 91 -1.18 -1.90 -6.73
N ARG A 92 -0.60 -2.98 -7.23
CA ARG A 92 -1.38 -3.92 -8.07
C ARG A 92 -2.40 -4.68 -7.24
N THR A 93 -3.67 -4.30 -7.26
CA THR A 93 -4.71 -5.26 -6.90
C THR A 93 -4.96 -6.12 -8.13
N CYS A 94 -4.63 -7.42 -8.05
CA CYS A 94 -5.30 -8.38 -8.90
C CYS A 94 -6.76 -8.33 -8.47
N LEU A 95 -7.58 -7.55 -9.18
CA LEU A 95 -9.02 -7.60 -9.04
C LEU A 95 -9.39 -9.06 -9.26
N SER A 96 -9.61 -9.82 -8.18
CA SER A 96 -10.47 -10.98 -8.27
C SER A 96 -11.82 -10.40 -8.66
N LEU A 97 -12.05 -10.38 -9.97
CA LEU A 97 -13.34 -10.15 -10.57
C LEU A 97 -14.24 -11.28 -10.07
N ALA A 98 -14.78 -11.12 -8.86
CA ALA A 98 -16.04 -11.73 -8.47
C ALA A 98 -17.20 -10.94 -9.12
N LEU A 99 -17.11 -10.63 -10.40
CA LEU A 99 -18.22 -10.30 -11.29
C LEU A 99 -17.90 -10.80 -12.72
N GLN A 100 -18.33 -12.04 -12.95
CA GLN A 100 -18.74 -12.71 -14.20
C GLN A 100 -17.69 -13.37 -15.14
N PRO A 101 -18.01 -14.59 -15.66
CA PRO A 101 -17.24 -15.24 -16.72
C PRO A 101 -17.52 -14.56 -18.06
N CYS A 102 -16.57 -13.79 -18.57
CA CYS A 102 -16.59 -13.35 -19.95
C CYS A 102 -16.35 -14.56 -20.87
N THR A 103 -17.43 -15.25 -21.26
CA THR A 103 -17.43 -16.17 -22.39
C THR A 103 -17.32 -15.36 -23.69
N HIS A 104 -16.18 -14.75 -23.95
CA HIS A 104 -15.84 -14.30 -25.30
C HIS A 104 -14.34 -14.45 -25.49
N THR A 105 -13.99 -15.37 -26.39
CA THR A 105 -12.66 -15.62 -26.92
C THR A 105 -12.03 -14.32 -27.43
N TRP A 106 -11.08 -13.79 -26.66
CA TRP A 106 -10.14 -12.79 -27.16
C TRP A 106 -8.82 -13.50 -27.48
N ARG A 107 -8.74 -14.01 -28.71
CA ARG A 107 -7.45 -14.05 -29.40
C ARG A 107 -7.08 -12.60 -29.67
N LEU A 108 -6.01 -12.11 -29.05
CA LEU A 108 -5.28 -10.95 -29.58
C LEU A 108 -3.80 -11.32 -29.74
N PRO A 109 -3.18 -10.85 -30.83
CA PRO A 109 -1.86 -11.28 -31.27
C PRO A 109 -0.76 -10.50 -30.56
N VAL A 110 0.43 -11.11 -30.55
CA VAL A 110 1.75 -10.54 -30.22
C VAL A 110 1.89 -9.03 -30.49
N LEU A 111 1.79 -8.23 -29.43
CA LEU A 111 2.28 -6.86 -29.36
C LEU A 111 2.70 -6.63 -27.91
N SER A 112 4.03 -6.58 -27.73
CA SER A 112 4.81 -6.07 -26.59
C SER A 112 4.09 -5.98 -25.24
N PHE A 113 4.63 -6.69 -24.24
CA PHE A 113 4.45 -6.49 -22.81
C PHE A 113 4.71 -5.01 -22.43
N VAL A 114 3.81 -4.10 -22.78
CA VAL A 114 3.71 -2.81 -22.11
C VAL A 114 3.06 -3.15 -20.79
N THR A 115 3.89 -3.54 -19.83
CA THR A 115 3.52 -3.53 -18.42
C THR A 115 3.13 -2.08 -18.12
N LEU A 116 1.84 -1.75 -18.27
CA LEU A 116 1.32 -0.44 -17.91
C LEU A 116 1.58 -0.27 -16.41
N PHE A 117 2.60 0.53 -16.09
CA PHE A 117 2.97 0.92 -14.72
C PHE A 117 1.94 1.93 -14.26
N LEU A 118 0.97 1.45 -13.51
CA LEU A 118 -0.22 2.17 -13.12
C LEU A 118 -0.30 2.13 -11.60
N GLN A 119 -0.01 3.27 -10.97
CA GLN A 119 -0.13 3.42 -9.52
C GLN A 119 -1.55 3.12 -9.07
N VAL A 120 -1.75 2.67 -7.84
CA VAL A 120 -3.11 2.46 -7.31
C VAL A 120 -3.22 3.08 -5.93
N ASP A 121 -4.19 3.97 -5.79
CA ASP A 121 -4.57 4.62 -4.55
C ASP A 121 -5.78 3.88 -3.95
N VAL A 122 -5.71 3.48 -2.68
CA VAL A 122 -6.87 2.97 -1.95
C VAL A 122 -7.87 4.12 -1.79
N LEU A 123 -9.06 4.04 -2.38
CA LEU A 123 -10.10 5.06 -2.26
C LEU A 123 -10.98 4.82 -1.05
N GLU A 124 -11.44 3.58 -0.88
CA GLU A 124 -12.32 3.18 0.22
C GLU A 124 -11.70 1.96 0.92
N GLY A 125 -11.86 1.90 2.24
CA GLY A 125 -11.34 0.80 3.04
C GLY A 125 -11.32 1.11 4.54
N THR A 126 -10.63 0.28 5.30
CA THR A 126 -10.43 0.49 6.74
C THR A 126 -9.01 0.14 7.15
N LEU A 127 -8.48 0.90 8.13
CA LEU A 127 -7.27 0.57 8.87
C LEU A 127 -7.66 0.08 10.26
N GLN A 128 -7.26 -1.13 10.63
CA GLN A 128 -7.55 -1.67 11.96
C GLN A 128 -6.31 -1.59 12.86
N CYS A 129 -6.48 -1.04 14.07
CA CYS A 129 -5.47 -1.14 15.12
C CYS A 129 -5.30 -2.61 15.55
N PRO A 130 -4.08 -3.17 15.54
CA PRO A 130 -3.86 -4.58 15.89
C PRO A 130 -4.12 -4.86 17.38
N GLU A 131 -3.88 -3.89 18.26
CA GLU A 131 -4.03 -4.06 19.72
C GLU A 131 -5.46 -3.77 20.20
N SER A 132 -6.03 -2.61 19.84
CA SER A 132 -7.36 -2.21 20.32
C SER A 132 -8.51 -2.68 19.43
N GLY A 133 -8.22 -3.17 18.23
CA GLY A 133 -9.23 -3.52 17.23
C GLY A 133 -9.97 -2.33 16.60
N ARG A 134 -9.63 -1.09 16.99
CA ARG A 134 -10.27 0.15 16.49
C ARG A 134 -10.10 0.27 14.96
N LEU A 135 -11.21 0.52 14.28
CA LEU A 135 -11.25 0.76 12.85
C LEU A 135 -11.20 2.26 12.53
N PHE A 136 -10.31 2.63 11.61
CA PHE A 136 -10.19 3.97 11.03
C PHE A 136 -10.63 3.89 9.56
N PRO A 137 -11.76 4.50 9.18
CA PRO A 137 -12.25 4.41 7.81
C PRO A 137 -11.37 5.24 6.86
N ILE A 138 -11.16 4.72 5.65
CA ILE A 138 -10.57 5.42 4.51
C ILE A 138 -11.74 5.79 3.60
N SER A 139 -11.91 7.08 3.31
CA SER A 139 -12.91 7.55 2.35
C SER A 139 -12.32 8.57 1.42
N ARG A 140 -12.63 8.46 0.12
CA ARG A 140 -12.05 9.27 -0.96
C ARG A 140 -10.52 9.32 -0.92
N GLY A 141 -9.93 8.21 -0.48
CA GLY A 141 -8.51 8.02 -0.32
C GLY A 141 -7.86 8.74 0.85
N ILE A 142 -8.65 9.26 1.79
CA ILE A 142 -8.19 9.95 2.99
C ILE A 142 -8.53 9.08 4.22
N PRO A 143 -7.52 8.62 4.98
CA PRO A 143 -7.76 7.91 6.23
C PRO A 143 -8.23 8.87 7.32
N ASN A 144 -9.31 8.52 8.02
CA ASN A 144 -9.80 9.25 9.17
C ASN A 144 -9.23 8.66 10.47
N MET A 145 -8.20 9.32 11.01
CA MET A 145 -7.51 8.91 12.24
C MET A 145 -8.04 9.63 13.50
N LEU A 146 -9.18 10.31 13.42
CA LEU A 146 -9.76 11.03 14.55
C LEU A 146 -10.25 10.05 15.63
N LEU A 147 -9.94 10.38 16.87
CA LEU A 147 -10.33 9.64 18.07
C LEU A 147 -11.37 10.45 18.84
N THR A 148 -12.26 9.76 19.55
CA THR A 148 -13.17 10.44 20.49
C THR A 148 -12.43 10.90 21.75
N ASP A 149 -13.05 11.79 22.52
CA ASP A 149 -12.49 12.26 23.80
C ASP A 149 -12.27 11.11 24.80
N GLU A 150 -13.03 10.02 24.69
CA GLU A 150 -12.87 8.83 25.53
C GLU A 150 -11.67 7.98 25.09
N GLU A 151 -11.38 7.93 23.79
CA GLU A 151 -10.28 7.18 23.20
C GLU A 151 -8.92 7.91 23.33
N THR A 152 -8.94 9.21 23.63
CA THR A 152 -7.74 10.07 23.74
C THR A 152 -7.30 10.33 25.18
N LYS A 153 -8.21 10.26 26.16
CA LYS A 153 -7.87 10.56 27.57
C LYS A 153 -6.89 9.53 28.11
N THR A 154 -5.65 9.95 28.28
CA THR A 154 -4.56 9.20 28.91
C THR A 154 -4.88 8.85 30.36
#